data_AF-C6HVI8-F1
#
_entry.id   AF-C6HVI8-F1
#
_cell.length_a   1.000
_cell.length_b   1.000
_cell.length_c   1.000
_cell.angle_alpha   90.00
_cell.angle_beta   90.00
_cell.angle_gamma   90.00
#
_symmetry.space_group_name_H-M   'P 1'
#
loop_
_entity.id
_entity.type
_entity.pdbx_description
1 polymer ?
#
loop_
_entity_poly.entity_id
_entity_poly.type
_entity_poly.pdbx_seq_one_letter_code
_entity_poly.pdbx_strand_id
1 'polypeptide(L)' 'MDKDTVKKVRIALVQREWTQSDLARQVGISAAYLSLVMKGHRCVPDLEVRILEMLDLSRRTEGPPETHKKHESQVES' A
#
# COMPACT_ATOMS: atom_id res chain seq x y z
N MET A 1 2.30 -13.43 3.73
CA MET A 1 1.48 -12.45 4.44
C MET A 1 0.32 -13.10 5.19
N ASP A 2 0.38 -12.98 6.51
CA ASP A 2 -0.66 -13.46 7.42
C ASP A 2 -1.94 -12.62 7.33
N LYS A 3 -3.08 -13.23 7.65
CA LYS A 3 -4.41 -12.57 7.58
C LYS A 3 -4.48 -11.29 8.41
N ASP A 4 -3.84 -11.26 9.58
CA ASP A 4 -3.77 -10.08 10.43
C ASP A 4 -3.01 -8.93 9.78
N THR A 5 -1.90 -9.23 9.10
CA THR A 5 -1.10 -8.22 8.39
C THR A 5 -1.89 -7.66 7.21
N VAL A 6 -2.59 -8.52 6.46
CA VAL A 6 -3.49 -8.09 5.37
C VAL A 6 -4.59 -7.16 5.88
N LYS A 7 -5.17 -7.45 7.05
CA LYS A 7 -6.19 -6.58 7.67
C LYS A 7 -5.62 -5.21 8.02
N LYS A 8 -4.41 -5.14 8.59
CA LYS A 8 -3.73 -3.86 8.88
C LYS A 8 -3.47 -3.04 7.63
N VAL A 9 -2.99 -3.68 6.56
CA VAL A 9 -2.81 -3.03 5.25
C VAL A 9 -4.12 -2.42 4.77
N ARG A 10 -5.23 -3.18 4.78
CA ARG A 10 -6.53 -2.65 4.34
C ARG A 10 -7.00 -1.46 5.17
N ILE A 11 -6.78 -1.49 6.48
CA ILE A 11 -7.12 -0.36 7.37
C ILE A 11 -6.28 0.87 7.02
N ALA A 12 -4.97 0.71 6.85
CA ALA A 12 -4.08 1.81 6.49
C ALA A 12 -4.44 2.43 5.14
N LEU A 13 -4.83 1.61 4.15
CA LEU A 13 -5.32 2.10 2.86
C LEU A 13 -6.59 2.96 3.01
N VAL A 14 -7.55 2.52 3.82
CA VAL A 14 -8.77 3.30 4.08
C VAL A 14 -8.44 4.62 4.79
N GLN A 15 -7.54 4.62 5.78
CA GLN A 15 -7.12 5.82 6.50
C GLN A 15 -6.39 6.83 5.60
N ARG A 16 -5.70 6.36 4.56
CA ARG A 16 -4.97 7.19 3.58
C ARG A 16 -5.80 7.51 2.32
N GLU A 17 -7.06 7.10 2.26
CA GLU A 17 -7.90 7.20 1.05
C GLU A 17 -7.27 6.57 -0.20
N TRP A 18 -6.48 5.50 -0.02
CA TRP A 18 -5.81 4.77 -1.08
C TRP A 18 -6.57 3.52 -1.50
N THR A 19 -6.55 3.21 -2.79
CA THR A 19 -6.97 1.91 -3.29
C THR A 19 -5.81 0.90 -3.27
N GLN A 20 -6.11 -0.39 -3.46
CA GLN A 20 -5.05 -1.38 -3.69
C GLN A 20 -4.22 -1.07 -4.93
N SER A 21 -4.80 -0.45 -5.96
CA SER A 21 -4.08 -0.03 -7.17
C SER A 21 -3.10 1.09 -6.89
N ASP A 22 -3.43 2.01 -5.99
CA ASP A 22 -2.52 3.09 -5.56
C ASP A 22 -1.33 2.51 -4.80
N LEU A 23 -1.58 1.59 -3.86
CA LEU A 23 -0.50 0.89 -3.15
C LEU A 23 0.40 0.12 -4.12
N ALA A 24 -0.19 -0.62 -5.07
CA ALA A 24 0.56 -1.35 -6.07
C ALA A 24 1.45 -0.41 -6.90
N ARG A 25 0.93 0.76 -7.28
CA ARG A 25 1.68 1.80 -7.99
C ARG A 25 2.84 2.35 -7.16
N GLN A 26 2.62 2.66 -5.89
CA GLN A 26 3.69 3.18 -5.03
C GLN A 26 4.77 2.16 -4.71
N VAL A 27 4.38 0.89 -4.64
CA VAL A 27 5.30 -0.22 -4.41
C VAL A 27 5.93 -0.70 -5.74
N GLY A 28 5.55 -0.14 -6.89
CA GLY A 28 6.12 -0.48 -8.19
C GLY A 28 5.78 -1.89 -8.69
N ILE A 29 4.57 -2.39 -8.39
CA ILE A 29 4.07 -3.71 -8.82
C ILE A 29 2.68 -3.61 -9.46
N SER A 30 2.22 -4.69 -10.10
CA SER A 30 0.85 -4.74 -10.62
C SER A 30 -0.17 -5.01 -9.51
N ALA A 31 -1.37 -4.46 -9.65
CA ALA A 31 -2.46 -4.69 -8.70
C ALA A 31 -2.86 -6.17 -8.60
N ALA A 32 -2.78 -6.91 -9.72
CA ALA A 32 -2.99 -8.36 -9.75
C ALA A 32 -1.96 -9.10 -8.90
N TYR A 33 -0.68 -8.69 -8.98
CA TYR A 33 0.39 -9.28 -8.19
C TYR A 33 0.21 -8.99 -6.70
N LEU A 34 -0.14 -7.75 -6.34
CA LEU A 34 -0.48 -7.38 -4.97
C LEU A 34 -1.66 -8.23 -4.43
N SER A 35 -2.70 -8.44 -5.24
CA SER A 35 -3.85 -9.27 -4.85
C SER A 35 -3.45 -10.72 -4.55
N LEU A 36 -2.56 -11.32 -5.36
CA LEU A 36 -2.06 -12.67 -5.12
C LEU A 36 -1.28 -12.76 -3.81
N VAL A 37 -0.47 -11.74 -3.49
CA VAL A 37 0.30 -11.67 -2.24
C VAL A 37 -0.63 -11.50 -1.04
N MET A 38 -1.61 -10.59 -1.11
CA MET A 38 -2.59 -10.35 -0.05
C MET A 38 -3.53 -11.56 0.18
N LYS A 39 -3.76 -12.39 -0.85
CA LYS A 39 -4.53 -13.64 -0.73
C LYS A 39 -3.68 -14.82 -0.21
N GLY A 40 -2.37 -14.64 -0.06
CA GLY A 40 -1.45 -15.71 0.35
C GLY A 40 -1.11 -16.71 -0.76
N HIS A 41 -1.50 -16.45 -2.01
CA HIS A 41 -1.11 -17.28 -3.16
C HIS A 41 0.37 -17.11 -3.53
N ARG A 42 1.00 -16.00 -3.09
CA ARG A 42 2.43 -15.77 -3.21
C ARG A 42 2.98 -15.25 -1.88
N CYS A 43 4.11 -15.81 -1.46
CA CYS A 43 4.86 -15.34 -0.30
C CYS A 43 6.19 -14.78 -0.80
N VAL A 44 6.37 -13.46 -0.67
CA VAL A 44 7.60 -12.77 -1.09
C VAL A 44 7.99 -11.84 0.07
N PRO A 45 8.93 -12.26 0.94
CA PRO A 45 9.28 -11.54 2.16
C PRO A 45 9.66 -10.07 1.91
N ASP A 46 10.52 -9.80 0.92
CA ASP A 46 10.95 -8.45 0.57
C ASP A 46 9.79 -7.53 0.17
N LEU A 47 8.80 -8.06 -0.55
CA LEU A 47 7.63 -7.29 -0.94
C LEU A 47 6.72 -7.00 0.25
N GLU A 48 6.59 -7.95 1.17
CA GLU A 48 5.83 -7.74 2.41
C GLU A 48 6.45 -6.63 3.26
N VAL A 49 7.78 -6.63 3.42
CA VAL A 49 8.52 -5.55 4.10
C VAL A 49 8.27 -4.21 3.40
N ARG A 50 8.43 -4.14 2.08
CA ARG A 50 8.25 -2.91 1.32
C ARG A 50 6.82 -2.34 1.41
N ILE A 51 5.80 -3.20 1.42
CA ILE A 51 4.40 -2.80 1.62
C ILE A 51 4.20 -2.22 3.03
N LEU A 52 4.80 -2.85 4.04
CA LEU A 52 4.68 -2.40 5.43
C LEU A 52 5.43 -1.08 5.67
N GLU A 53 6.60 -0.90 5.08
CA GLU A 53 7.33 0.37 5.11
C GLU A 53 6.55 1.48 4.43
N MET A 54 6.00 1.24 3.24
CA MET A 54 5.20 2.22 2.50
C MET A 54 3.97 2.72 3.29
N LEU A 55 3.43 1.87 4.17
CA LEU A 55 2.26 2.18 4.98
C LEU A 55 2.60 2.55 6.43
N ASP A 56 3.89 2.67 6.77
CA ASP A 56 4.36 2.93 8.13
C ASP A 56 3.82 1.92 9.16
N LEU A 57 3.65 0.68 8.73
CA LEU A 57 3.18 -0.45 9.53
C LEU A 57 4.34 -1.28 10.10
N SER A 58 5.57 -1.02 9.66
CA SER A 58 6.79 -1.56 10.28
C SER A 58 6.92 -0.97 11.68
N ARG A 59 7.08 -1.86 12.67
CA ARG A 59 7.04 -1.53 14.11
C ARG A 59 7.94 -0.32 14.45
N ARG A 60 7.30 0.84 14.63
CA ARG A 60 7.75 2.01 15.37
C ARG A 60 8.91 2.79 14.72
N THR A 61 8.58 3.77 13.89
CA THR A 61 9.27 5.07 13.83
C THR A 61 8.26 6.15 13.47
N GLU A 62 8.30 7.24 14.20
CA GLU A 62 7.34 8.34 14.15
C GLU A 62 7.59 9.23 12.94
N GLY A 63 6.55 9.55 12.18
CA GLY A 63 6.58 10.55 11.12
C GLY A 63 5.25 10.58 10.38
N PRO A 64 4.53 11.73 10.31
CA PRO A 64 3.26 11.81 9.61
C PRO A 64 3.47 11.62 8.09
N PRO A 65 2.49 11.02 7.38
CA PRO A 65 2.61 10.84 5.93
C PRO A 65 2.59 12.21 5.26
N GLU A 66 3.69 12.57 4.62
CA GLU A 66 3.71 13.70 3.70
C GLU A 66 2.65 13.47 2.62
N THR A 67 1.72 14.42 2.60
CA THR A 67 0.56 14.48 1.73
C THR A 67 1.04 14.67 0.30
N HIS A 68 1.22 13.59 -0.44
CA HIS A 68 1.34 13.68 -1.89
C HIS A 68 -0.02 14.03 -2.49
N LYS A 69 -0.15 15.34 -2.72
CA LYS A 69 -1.15 16.07 -3.51
C LYS A 69 -1.83 15.19 -4.57
N LYS A 70 -3.16 15.22 -4.57
CA LYS A 70 -4.00 14.98 -5.75
C LYS A 70 -3.31 15.65 -6.95
N HIS A 71 -2.87 14.88 -7.93
CA HIS A 71 -2.82 15.40 -9.29
C HIS A 71 -4.29 15.49 -9.72
N GLU A 72 -4.87 16.64 -9.39
CA GLU A 72 -6.09 17.13 -10.00
C GLU A 72 -5.78 17.26 -11.50
N SER A 73 -6.44 16.42 -12.30
CA SER A 73 -6.58 16.65 -13.73
C SER A 73 -7.16 18.04 -13.91
N GLN A 74 -6.36 18.97 -14.43
CA GLN A 74 -6.90 20.18 -15.02
C GLN A 74 -6.90 20.01 -16.54
N VAL A 75 -8.11 19.74 -17.03
CA VAL A 75 -8.60 20.03 -18.38
C VAL A 75 -8.55 21.54 -18.65
N GLU A 76 -8.66 21.90 -19.93
CA GLU A 76 -8.78 23.26 -20.53
C GLU A 76 -7.43 23.87 -20.95
N SER A 77 -7.21 24.32 -22.20
CA SER A 77 -8.13 24.76 -23.28
C SER A 77 -7.63 24.34 -24.67
#